data_AF-A0A957ZK19-F1
#
_entry.id   AF-A0A957ZK19-F1
#
_cell.length_a   1.000
_cell.length_b   1.000
_cell.length_c   1.000
_cell.angle_alpha   90.00
_cell.angle_beta   90.00
_cell.angle_gamma   90.00
#
_symmetry.space_group_name_H-M   'P 1'
#
loop_
_entity.id
_entity.type
_entity.pdbx_description
1 polymer ?
#
loop_
_entity_poly.entity_id
_entity_poly.type
_entity_poly.pdbx_seq_one_letter_code
_entity_poly.pdbx_strand_id
1 'polypeptide(L)' 'RGTVTWELMFTRPRLEIAPERQGQILDRVADLLDAGVLVSTQTQAFSWRDMAEAHRRVETGHTIGKIVLAVD' A
#
# COMPACT_ATOMS: atom_id res chain seq x y z
N ARG A 1 -13.53 -4.35 -20.55
CA ARG A 1 -14.49 -4.18 -19.42
C ARG A 1 -13.67 -4.21 -18.15
N GLY A 2 -13.70 -3.14 -17.34
CA GLY A 2 -13.07 -3.12 -16.02
C GLY A 2 -14.14 -3.27 -14.94
N THR A 3 -13.89 -4.11 -13.95
CA THR A 3 -14.74 -4.23 -12.76
C THR A 3 -14.00 -3.54 -11.62
N VAL A 4 -14.68 -2.63 -10.92
CA VAL A 4 -14.18 -2.07 -9.66
C VAL A 4 -14.73 -2.91 -8.53
N THR A 5 -13.85 -3.58 -7.80
CA THR A 5 -14.18 -4.28 -6.57
C THR A 5 -13.45 -3.58 -5.44
N TRP A 6 -14.16 -3.29 -4.36
CA TRP A 6 -13.59 -2.73 -3.15
C TRP A 6 -13.81 -3.71 -2.01
N GLU A 7 -12.77 -3.93 -1.23
CA GLU A 7 -12.80 -4.72 -0.01
C GLU A 7 -12.18 -3.89 1.13
N LEU A 8 -12.79 -3.95 2.31
CA LEU A 8 -12.21 -3.38 3.51
C LEU A 8 -11.12 -4.33 4.03
N MET A 9 -9.85 -3.90 4.01
CA MET A 9 -8.71 -4.70 4.48
C MET A 9 -8.84 -5.20 5.93
N PHE A 10 -9.68 -4.55 6.74
CA PHE A 10 -9.88 -4.86 8.16
C PHE A 10 -11.18 -5.60 8.47
N THR A 11 -11.88 -6.17 7.48
CA THR A 11 -13.13 -6.91 7.71
C THR A 11 -12.93 -8.08 8.69
N ARG A 12 -11.93 -8.93 8.42
CA ARG A 12 -11.59 -10.10 9.25
C ARG A 12 -11.23 -9.73 10.71
N PRO A 13 -10.27 -8.82 10.96
CA PRO A 13 -9.94 -8.45 12.33
C PRO A 13 -11.09 -7.73 13.04
N ARG A 14 -11.92 -6.95 12.33
CA ARG A 14 -13.11 -6.32 12.95
C ARG A 14 -14.17 -7.31 13.39
N LEU A 15 -14.33 -8.42 12.67
CA LEU A 15 -15.32 -9.46 12.97
C LEU A 15 -14.71 -10.63 13.76
N GLU A 16 -13.41 -10.58 14.06
CA GLU A 16 -12.65 -11.65 14.72
C GLU A 16 -12.69 -12.99 13.95
N ILE A 17 -12.88 -12.94 12.62
CA ILE A 17 -12.95 -14.14 11.77
C ILE A 17 -11.61 -14.34 11.06
N ALA A 18 -10.82 -15.27 11.59
CA ALA A 18 -9.48 -15.61 11.07
C ALA A 18 -8.59 -14.36 10.88
N PRO A 19 -8.37 -13.54 11.93
CA PRO A 19 -7.57 -12.31 11.86
C PRO A 19 -6.13 -12.55 11.40
N GLU A 20 -5.57 -13.73 11.69
CA GLU A 20 -4.24 -14.17 11.29
C GLU A 20 -4.05 -14.23 9.77
N ARG A 21 -5.15 -14.30 9.00
CA ARG A 21 -5.10 -14.40 7.55
C ARG A 21 -4.41 -13.20 6.91
N GLN A 22 -4.51 -12.01 7.51
CA GLN A 22 -3.84 -10.81 7.00
C GLN A 22 -2.32 -10.95 7.09
N GLY A 23 -1.79 -11.48 8.19
CA GLY A 23 -0.36 -11.77 8.35
C GLY A 23 0.12 -12.75 7.29
N GLN A 24 -0.58 -13.88 7.12
CA GLN A 24 -0.23 -14.89 6.11
C GLN A 24 -0.19 -14.34 4.67
N ILE A 25 -1.08 -13.38 4.35
CA ILE A 25 -1.08 -12.72 3.04
C ILE A 25 0.16 -11.83 2.91
N LEU A 26 0.52 -11.07 3.95
CA LEU A 26 1.70 -10.21 3.96
C LEU A 26 3.01 -11.01 3.90
N ASP A 27 3.09 -12.15 4.58
CA ASP A 27 4.23 -13.07 4.50
C ASP A 27 4.42 -13.55 3.05
N ARG A 28 3.33 -13.96 2.39
CA ARG A 28 3.39 -14.37 0.99
C ARG A 28 3.81 -13.24 0.07
N VAL A 29 3.39 -12.00 0.35
CA VAL A 29 3.82 -10.81 -0.41
C VAL A 29 5.31 -10.57 -0.25
N ALA A 30 5.86 -10.74 0.96
CA ALA A 30 7.30 -10.63 1.21
C ALA A 30 8.09 -11.66 0.40
N ASP A 31 7.69 -12.94 0.43
CA ASP A 31 8.32 -14.00 -0.38
C ASP A 31 8.35 -13.65 -1.88
N LEU A 32 7.26 -13.06 -2.38
CA LEU A 32 7.13 -12.69 -3.78
C LEU A 32 7.98 -11.47 -4.15
N LEU A 33 8.19 -10.54 -3.22
CA LEU A 33 9.11 -9.41 -3.37
C LEU A 33 10.56 -9.90 -3.41
N ASP A 34 10.94 -10.78 -2.48
CA ASP A 34 12.29 -11.35 -2.41
C ASP A 34 12.62 -12.19 -3.64
N ALA A 35 11.62 -12.92 -4.17
CA ALA A 35 11.75 -13.65 -5.43
C ALA A 35 11.75 -12.77 -6.69
N GLY A 36 11.58 -11.45 -6.56
CA GLY A 36 11.52 -10.50 -7.67
C GLY A 36 10.27 -10.62 -8.56
N VAL A 37 9.25 -11.38 -8.12
CA VAL A 37 7.98 -11.53 -8.83
C VAL A 37 7.12 -10.28 -8.67
N LEU A 38 7.08 -9.74 -7.44
CA LEU A 38 6.52 -8.42 -7.17
C LEU A 38 7.63 -7.37 -7.24
N VAL A 39 7.30 -6.22 -7.81
CA VAL A 39 8.19 -5.06 -7.89
C VAL A 39 7.53 -3.84 -7.24
N SER A 40 8.35 -2.95 -6.70
CA SER A 40 7.87 -1.74 -6.05
C SER A 40 7.05 -0.88 -7.04
N THR A 41 5.95 -0.33 -6.55
CA THR A 41 5.14 0.66 -7.29
C THR A 41 5.52 2.10 -6.94
N GLN A 42 6.64 2.30 -6.24
CA GLN A 42 7.14 3.63 -5.91
C GLN A 42 7.38 4.43 -7.19
N THR A 43 6.77 5.62 -7.24
CA THR A 43 6.93 6.56 -8.36
C THR A 43 7.50 7.89 -7.92
N GLN A 44 7.35 8.24 -6.63
CA GLN A 44 7.80 9.51 -6.08
C GLN A 44 8.34 9.31 -4.66
N ALA A 45 9.39 10.06 -4.32
CA ALA A 45 9.99 10.10 -2.99
C ALA A 45 10.09 11.56 -2.52
N PHE A 46 9.73 11.81 -1.26
CA PHE A 46 9.83 13.10 -0.59
C PHE A 46 10.58 12.95 0.73
N SER A 47 11.18 14.03 1.23
CA SER A 47 11.65 14.02 2.62
C SER A 47 10.47 14.09 3.58
N TRP A 48 10.67 13.70 4.83
CA TRP A 48 9.66 13.86 5.88
C TRP A 48 9.21 15.31 6.04
N ARG A 49 10.12 16.27 5.82
CA ARG A 49 9.84 17.72 5.90
C ARG A 49 8.84 18.18 4.84
N ASP A 50 8.73 17.44 3.74
CA ASP A 50 7.82 17.74 2.62
C ASP A 50 6.50 16.97 2.71
N MET A 51 6.16 16.38 3.87
CA MET A 51 4.95 15.58 4.08
C MET A 51 3.67 16.30 3.61
N ALA A 52 3.54 17.60 3.88
CA ALA A 52 2.36 18.37 3.49
C ALA A 52 2.20 18.40 1.95
N GLU A 53 3.29 18.56 1.21
CA GLU A 53 3.27 18.54 -0.25
C GLU A 53 2.97 17.14 -0.79
N ALA A 54 3.59 16.11 -0.23
CA ALA A 54 3.32 14.72 -0.56
C ALA A 54 1.83 14.38 -0.37
N HIS A 55 1.22 14.87 0.71
CA HIS A 55 -0.21 14.68 0.98
C HIS A 55 -1.10 15.39 -0.03
N ARG A 56 -0.82 16.68 -0.33
CA ARG A 56 -1.57 17.44 -1.34
C ARG A 56 -1.63 16.72 -2.69
N ARG A 57 -0.54 16.06 -3.10
CA ARG A 57 -0.52 15.29 -4.36
C ARG A 57 -1.49 14.12 -4.34
N VAL A 58 -1.61 13.41 -3.22
CA VAL A 58 -2.59 12.33 -3.06
C VAL A 58 -4.02 12.89 -3.15
N GLU A 59 -4.29 14.01 -2.49
CA GLU A 59 -5.61 14.66 -2.46
C GLU A 59 -6.11 15.05 -3.87
N THR A 60 -5.20 15.35 -4.80
CA THR A 60 -5.59 15.66 -6.18
C THR A 60 -6.24 14.47 -6.90
N GLY A 61 -6.05 13.24 -6.44
CA GLY A 61 -6.57 12.02 -7.08
C GLY A 61 -5.84 11.61 -8.37
N HIS A 62 -4.75 12.29 -8.76
CA HIS A 62 -4.00 12.03 -9.99
C HIS A 62 -2.70 11.25 -9.78
N THR A 63 -2.46 10.75 -8.57
CA THR A 63 -1.24 10.00 -8.24
C THR A 63 -1.30 8.60 -8.85
N ILE A 64 -0.27 8.23 -9.62
CA ILE A 64 -0.07 6.86 -10.12
C ILE A 64 1.09 6.24 -9.34
N GLY A 65 0.89 5.02 -8.84
CA GLY A 65 1.87 4.30 -8.03
C GLY A 65 1.84 4.71 -6.55
N LYS A 66 3.00 4.72 -5.91
CA LYS A 66 3.17 5.02 -4.48
C LYS A 66 4.10 6.21 -4.28
N ILE A 67 3.60 7.19 -3.51
CA ILE A 67 4.42 8.24 -2.89
C ILE A 67 5.04 7.68 -1.62
N VAL A 68 6.35 7.85 -1.45
CA VAL A 68 7.13 7.41 -0.28
C VAL A 68 7.71 8.64 0.43
N LEU A 69 7.69 8.63 1.75
CA LEU A 69 8.40 9.60 2.59
C LEU A 69 9.68 8.96 3.13
N ALA A 70 10.83 9.57 2.87
CA ALA A 70 12.07 9.25 3.54
C ALA A 70 12.08 9.93 4.91
N VAL A 71 12.29 9.15 5.95
CA VAL A 71 12.47 9.65 7.32
C VAL A 71 13.96 9.53 7.61
N ASP A 72 14.68 10.60 7.34
CA ASP A 72 16.06 10.85 7.78
C ASP A 72 16.14 11.15 9.29
#